data_AF-A0A9E2I262-F1
#
_entry.id   AF-A0A9E2I262-F1
#
_cell.length_a   1.000
_cell.length_b   1.000
_cell.length_c   1.000
_cell.angle_alpha   90.00
_cell.angle_beta   90.00
_cell.angle_gamma   90.00
#
_symmetry.space_group_name_H-M   'P 1'
#
loop_
_entity.id
_entity.type
_entity.pdbx_description
1 polymer ?
#
loop_
_entity_poly.entity_id
_entity_poly.type
_entity_poly.pdbx_seq_one_letter_code
_entity_poly.pdbx_strand_id
1 'polypeptide(L)'
;FRYSGWAANLLKGASPEGLSEEAARVHLRSDGRVSVPLLAPRAVRYQLARFCQWEDDSPHEYRYRLTPASLSQAREQGLRVGHLLSLLSHHADTIPPNILTALTRWDENGPEVRLQEALVLRLGSPQILQALRSSRAARFLGDPLGPATVIVKPGAGKKVLAILTEMGYLGEFGE
;
A
#
# COMPACT_ATOMS: atom_id res chain seq x y z
N PHE A 1 33.05 -7.01 29.99
CA PHE A 1 32.95 -7.00 28.51
C PHE A 1 33.39 -8.35 27.97
N ARG A 2 32.76 -8.88 26.92
CA ARG A 2 33.15 -10.15 26.25
C ARG A 2 33.52 -9.87 24.80
N TYR A 3 34.71 -10.30 24.38
CA TYR A 3 35.13 -10.19 22.98
C TYR A 3 34.33 -11.15 22.09
N SER A 4 34.01 -10.73 20.86
CA SER A 4 33.45 -11.62 19.85
C SER A 4 34.54 -12.57 19.33
N GLY A 5 34.14 -13.66 18.68
CA GLY A 5 35.09 -14.56 18.00
C GLY A 5 35.93 -13.88 16.92
N TRP A 6 35.51 -12.70 16.46
CA TRP A 6 36.20 -11.91 15.45
C TRP A 6 37.22 -10.91 16.02
N ALA A 7 37.25 -10.71 17.34
CA ALA A 7 38.03 -9.63 17.95
C ALA A 7 39.52 -9.71 17.62
N ALA A 8 40.10 -10.92 17.61
CA ALA A 8 41.52 -11.11 17.32
C ALA A 8 41.90 -10.66 15.89
N ASN A 9 41.05 -10.94 14.89
CA ASN A 9 41.31 -10.55 13.50
C ASN A 9 41.08 -9.04 13.31
N LEU A 10 39.96 -8.52 13.82
CA LEU A 10 39.62 -7.10 13.68
C LEU A 10 40.65 -6.18 14.34
N LEU A 11 41.17 -6.53 15.53
CA LEU A 11 42.20 -5.74 16.22
C LEU A 11 43.55 -5.74 15.48
N LYS A 12 43.79 -6.72 14.60
CA LYS A 12 44.97 -6.80 13.73
C LYS A 12 44.74 -6.19 12.34
N GLY A 13 43.58 -5.59 12.09
CA GLY A 13 43.19 -5.09 10.77
C GLY A 13 42.91 -6.19 9.74
N ALA A 14 42.77 -7.45 10.17
CA ALA A 14 42.44 -8.57 9.30
C ALA A 14 40.92 -8.78 9.23
N SER A 15 40.44 -9.29 8.10
CA SER A 15 39.03 -9.63 7.93
C SER A 15 38.62 -10.76 8.89
N PRO A 16 37.41 -10.69 9.46
CA PRO A 16 36.86 -11.78 10.25
C PRO A 16 36.60 -13.02 9.39
N GLU A 17 36.86 -14.19 9.95
CA GLU A 17 36.61 -15.49 9.30
C GLU A 17 35.26 -16.08 9.71
N GLY A 18 34.76 -17.04 8.94
CA GLY A 18 33.53 -17.78 9.24
C GLY A 18 32.24 -16.98 9.04
N LEU A 19 32.29 -15.87 8.29
CA LEU A 19 31.09 -15.16 7.87
C LEU A 19 30.36 -15.95 6.78
N SER A 20 29.04 -16.07 6.92
CA SER A 20 28.18 -16.60 5.87
C SER A 20 28.21 -15.69 4.64
N GLU A 21 28.22 -16.28 3.46
CA GLU A 21 28.16 -15.55 2.21
C GLU A 21 26.79 -14.88 2.01
N GLU A 22 26.80 -13.62 1.57
CA GLU A 22 25.58 -12.86 1.30
C GLU A 22 25.14 -13.03 -0.17
N ALA A 23 24.75 -14.24 -0.55
CA ALA A 23 24.36 -14.58 -1.93
C ALA A 23 22.87 -14.91 -2.11
N ALA A 24 22.04 -14.79 -1.07
CA ALA A 24 20.65 -15.19 -1.18
C ALA A 24 19.87 -14.26 -2.11
N ARG A 25 18.95 -14.86 -2.88
CA ARG A 25 18.14 -14.17 -3.88
C ARG A 25 16.82 -13.69 -3.30
N VAL A 26 16.28 -12.65 -3.91
CA VAL A 26 15.02 -12.03 -3.52
C VAL A 26 13.86 -12.77 -4.20
N HIS A 27 12.79 -13.03 -3.44
CA HIS A 27 11.58 -13.62 -3.98
C HIS A 27 10.51 -12.55 -4.17
N LEU A 28 10.14 -12.30 -5.42
CA LEU A 28 9.07 -11.38 -5.78
C LEU A 28 7.83 -12.17 -6.21
N ARG A 29 6.72 -11.95 -5.52
CA ARG A 29 5.44 -12.60 -5.79
C ARG A 29 4.59 -11.77 -6.74
N SER A 30 3.66 -12.43 -7.44
CA SER A 30 2.75 -11.80 -8.39
C SER A 30 1.71 -10.87 -7.74
N ASP A 31 1.58 -10.88 -6.41
CA ASP A 31 0.74 -9.97 -5.61
C ASP A 31 1.50 -8.71 -5.13
N GLY A 32 2.76 -8.55 -5.54
CA GLY A 32 3.60 -7.40 -5.20
C GLY A 32 4.33 -7.53 -3.87
N ARG A 33 4.26 -8.69 -3.19
CA ARG A 33 5.08 -8.97 -2.00
C ARG A 33 6.52 -9.31 -2.39
N VAL A 34 7.45 -8.73 -1.63
CA VAL A 34 8.90 -8.89 -1.78
C VAL A 34 9.46 -9.52 -0.52
N SER A 35 9.91 -10.75 -0.63
CA SER A 35 10.60 -11.50 0.44
C SER A 35 12.10 -11.41 0.22
N VAL A 36 12.83 -10.85 1.19
CA VAL A 36 14.28 -10.67 1.12
C VAL A 36 14.94 -11.50 2.24
N PRO A 37 15.61 -12.62 1.92
CA PRO A 37 16.25 -13.45 2.94
C PRO A 37 17.35 -12.72 3.72
N LEU A 38 17.66 -13.20 4.94
CA LEU A 38 18.70 -12.60 5.80
C LEU A 38 20.10 -12.57 5.15
N LEU A 39 20.39 -13.55 4.29
CA LEU A 39 21.65 -13.66 3.56
C LEU A 39 21.62 -12.98 2.18
N ALA A 40 20.60 -12.18 1.86
CA ALA A 40 20.65 -11.34 0.67
C ALA A 40 21.63 -10.18 0.91
N PRO A 41 22.39 -9.67 -0.07
CA PRO A 41 23.37 -8.61 0.14
C PRO A 41 22.79 -7.41 0.90
N ARG A 42 23.48 -6.92 1.95
CA ARG A 42 22.91 -5.83 2.80
C ARG A 42 22.51 -4.59 2.00
N ALA A 43 23.29 -4.25 0.98
CA ALA A 43 23.01 -3.14 0.08
C ALA A 43 21.68 -3.31 -0.66
N VAL A 44 21.39 -4.52 -1.15
CA VAL A 44 20.13 -4.85 -1.83
C VAL A 44 18.95 -4.74 -0.88
N ARG A 45 19.10 -5.22 0.35
CA ARG A 45 18.05 -5.09 1.38
C ARG A 45 17.72 -3.63 1.64
N TYR A 46 18.74 -2.80 1.83
CA TYR A 46 18.58 -1.35 2.02
C TYR A 46 17.93 -0.68 0.80
N GLN A 47 18.38 -1.02 -0.42
CA GLN A 47 17.85 -0.43 -1.64
C GLN A 47 16.38 -0.80 -1.87
N LEU A 48 16.00 -2.07 -1.69
CA LEU A 48 14.60 -2.51 -1.82
C LEU A 48 13.69 -1.86 -0.78
N ALA A 49 14.15 -1.69 0.45
CA ALA A 49 13.39 -1.02 1.50
C ALA A 49 13.01 0.43 1.15
N ARG A 50 13.75 1.09 0.23
CA ARG A 50 13.42 2.46 -0.22
C ARG A 50 12.31 2.51 -1.27
N PHE A 51 11.97 1.39 -1.90
CA PHE A 51 10.90 1.28 -2.89
C PHE A 51 9.64 0.61 -2.36
N CYS A 52 9.71 -0.03 -1.20
CA CYS A 52 8.66 -0.89 -0.69
C CYS A 52 8.21 -0.46 0.70
N GLN A 53 6.98 -0.79 1.04
CA GLN A 53 6.45 -0.68 2.38
C GLN A 53 6.87 -1.90 3.21
N TRP A 54 7.31 -1.68 4.45
CA TRP A 54 7.54 -2.76 5.43
C TRP A 54 6.23 -3.49 5.76
N GLU A 55 6.26 -4.82 5.76
CA GLU A 55 5.17 -5.68 6.29
C GLU A 55 5.57 -6.23 7.68
N ASP A 56 5.02 -7.37 8.09
CA ASP A 56 5.24 -7.92 9.43
C ASP A 56 6.69 -8.42 9.65
N ASP A 57 7.11 -8.37 10.91
CA ASP A 57 8.37 -8.93 11.35
C ASP A 57 8.42 -10.45 11.10
N SER A 58 9.51 -10.91 10.48
CA SER A 58 9.80 -12.31 10.30
C SER A 58 11.22 -12.61 10.79
N PRO A 59 11.43 -13.70 11.54
CA PRO A 59 12.76 -14.07 12.05
C PRO A 59 13.70 -14.57 10.94
N HIS A 60 13.21 -14.80 9.73
CA HIS A 60 13.96 -15.48 8.66
C HIS A 60 14.11 -14.65 7.38
N GLU A 61 13.36 -13.56 7.24
CA GLU A 61 13.35 -12.73 6.04
C GLU A 61 12.80 -11.34 6.37
N TYR A 62 13.13 -10.38 5.52
CA TYR A 62 12.51 -9.07 5.50
C TYR A 62 11.32 -9.13 4.53
N ARG A 63 10.13 -8.78 5.00
CA ARG A 63 8.91 -8.77 4.19
C ARG A 63 8.54 -7.35 3.82
N TYR A 64 8.37 -7.12 2.53
CA TYR A 64 7.92 -5.84 2.01
C TYR A 64 6.80 -5.99 1.01
N ARG A 65 6.13 -4.89 0.72
CA ARG A 65 5.11 -4.78 -0.32
C ARG A 65 5.35 -3.59 -1.23
N LEU A 66 5.26 -3.81 -2.53
CA LEU A 66 5.19 -2.75 -3.52
C LEU A 66 3.80 -2.10 -3.44
N THR A 67 3.76 -0.82 -3.11
CA THR A 67 2.51 -0.03 -3.09
C THR A 67 2.69 1.29 -3.83
N PRO A 68 1.62 1.86 -4.42
CA PRO A 68 1.71 3.19 -5.04
C PRO A 68 2.28 4.25 -4.10
N ALA A 69 1.93 4.19 -2.80
CA ALA A 69 2.45 5.12 -1.80
C ALA A 69 3.97 4.98 -1.61
N SER A 70 4.48 3.75 -1.45
CA SER A 70 5.93 3.51 -1.32
C SER A 70 6.71 3.95 -2.56
N LEU A 71 6.15 3.73 -3.75
CA LEU A 71 6.77 4.15 -5.02
C LEU A 71 6.75 5.67 -5.16
N SER A 72 5.67 6.35 -4.75
CA SER A 72 5.60 7.82 -4.72
C SER A 72 6.67 8.40 -3.79
N GLN A 73 6.83 7.84 -2.59
CA GLN A 73 7.87 8.25 -1.64
C GLN A 73 9.28 8.02 -2.19
N ALA A 74 9.50 6.91 -2.90
CA ALA A 74 10.77 6.65 -3.58
C ALA A 74 11.06 7.74 -4.63
N ARG A 75 10.06 8.09 -5.44
CA ARG A 75 10.17 9.13 -6.48
C ARG A 75 10.52 10.50 -5.91
N GLU A 76 9.95 10.87 -4.77
CA GLU A 76 10.28 12.11 -4.05
C GLU A 76 11.76 12.16 -3.61
N GLN A 77 12.39 11.01 -3.40
CA GLN A 77 13.82 10.88 -3.09
C GLN A 77 14.71 10.73 -4.32
N GLY A 78 14.17 10.97 -5.53
CA GLY A 78 14.91 10.82 -6.79
C GLY A 78 15.10 9.36 -7.24
N LEU A 79 14.40 8.40 -6.63
CA LEU A 79 14.43 7.00 -7.04
C LEU A 79 13.37 6.71 -8.10
N ARG A 80 13.78 6.21 -9.26
CA ARG A 80 12.88 5.90 -10.38
C ARG A 80 12.57 4.41 -10.44
N VAL A 81 11.44 4.05 -11.06
CA VAL A 81 11.03 2.65 -11.28
C VAL A 81 12.10 1.85 -12.04
N GLY A 82 12.80 2.48 -13.00
CA GLY A 82 13.92 1.84 -13.70
C GLY A 82 15.04 1.35 -12.77
N HIS A 83 15.32 2.05 -11.66
CA HIS A 83 16.31 1.60 -10.68
C HIS A 83 15.81 0.35 -9.93
N LEU A 84 14.52 0.32 -9.58
CA LEU A 84 13.90 -0.86 -8.95
C LEU A 84 13.92 -2.06 -9.89
N LEU A 85 13.58 -1.87 -11.16
CA LEU A 85 13.61 -2.94 -12.16
C LEU A 85 15.01 -3.51 -12.36
N SER A 86 16.03 -2.64 -12.42
CA SER A 86 17.43 -3.07 -12.46
C SER A 86 17.82 -3.85 -11.20
N LEU A 87 17.44 -3.36 -10.02
CA LEU A 87 17.73 -4.04 -8.76
C LEU A 87 17.10 -5.45 -8.71
N LEU A 88 15.83 -5.57 -9.09
CA LEU A 88 15.11 -6.83 -9.14
C LEU A 88 15.69 -7.77 -10.21
N SER A 89 16.11 -7.26 -11.37
CA SER A 89 16.66 -8.13 -12.43
C SER A 89 17.98 -8.79 -12.04
N HIS A 90 18.78 -8.14 -11.19
CA HIS A 90 20.06 -8.67 -10.74
C HIS A 90 19.92 -9.59 -9.53
N HIS A 91 18.97 -9.32 -8.63
CA HIS A 91 18.91 -9.98 -7.32
C HIS A 91 17.67 -10.83 -7.06
N ALA A 92 16.60 -10.68 -7.84
CA ALA A 92 15.43 -11.54 -7.71
C ALA A 92 15.58 -12.83 -8.53
N ASP A 93 14.90 -13.89 -8.12
CA ASP A 93 14.89 -15.13 -8.89
C ASP A 93 14.18 -14.99 -10.23
N THR A 94 12.99 -14.39 -10.19
CA THR A 94 12.13 -14.12 -11.34
C THR A 94 11.31 -12.87 -11.05
N ILE A 95 11.05 -12.06 -12.06
CA ILE A 95 10.09 -10.96 -11.98
C ILE A 95 8.79 -11.39 -12.66
N PRO A 96 7.66 -11.48 -11.94
CA PRO A 96 6.37 -11.80 -12.54
C PRO A 96 6.00 -10.77 -13.64
N PRO A 97 5.55 -11.19 -14.83
CA PRO A 97 5.23 -10.26 -15.92
C PRO A 97 4.17 -9.23 -15.56
N ASN A 98 3.19 -9.60 -14.73
CA ASN A 98 2.15 -8.69 -14.28
C ASN A 98 2.72 -7.58 -13.37
N ILE A 99 3.78 -7.83 -12.62
CA ILE A 99 4.46 -6.81 -11.80
C ILE A 99 5.25 -5.85 -12.69
N LEU A 100 5.91 -6.33 -13.74
CA LEU A 100 6.54 -5.45 -14.74
C LEU A 100 5.51 -4.49 -15.33
N THR A 101 4.39 -5.02 -15.82
CA THR A 101 3.30 -4.21 -16.38
C THR A 101 2.75 -3.21 -15.36
N ALA A 102 2.56 -3.63 -14.09
CA ALA A 102 2.04 -2.75 -13.04
C ALA A 102 3.01 -1.61 -12.71
N LEU A 103 4.32 -1.89 -12.63
CA LEU A 103 5.35 -0.89 -12.37
C LEU A 103 5.47 0.12 -13.53
N THR A 104 5.46 -0.36 -14.78
CA THR A 104 5.49 0.52 -15.96
C THR A 104 4.25 1.42 -16.01
N ARG A 105 3.05 0.86 -15.85
CA ARG A 105 1.81 1.64 -15.83
C ARG A 105 1.79 2.68 -14.71
N TRP A 106 2.26 2.31 -13.53
CA TRP A 106 2.32 3.25 -12.40
C TRP A 106 3.32 4.39 -12.66
N ASP A 107 4.45 4.12 -13.32
CA ASP A 107 5.45 5.16 -13.65
C ASP A 107 4.86 6.20 -14.63
N GLU A 108 4.06 5.74 -15.60
CA GLU A 108 3.43 6.58 -16.62
C GLU A 108 2.18 7.32 -16.10
N ASN A 109 1.26 6.59 -15.46
CA ASN A 109 -0.09 7.07 -15.14
C ASN A 109 -0.29 7.38 -13.65
N GLY A 110 0.64 6.99 -12.78
CA GLY A 110 0.44 7.01 -11.33
C GLY A 110 -0.58 5.97 -10.84
N PRO A 111 -1.22 6.18 -9.67
CA PRO A 111 -2.21 5.25 -9.14
C PRO A 111 -3.53 5.31 -9.93
N GLU A 112 -3.81 4.27 -10.72
CA GLU A 112 -5.03 4.15 -11.54
C GLU A 112 -6.23 3.58 -10.77
N VAL A 113 -5.99 2.87 -9.65
CA VAL A 113 -7.03 2.19 -8.86
C VAL A 113 -6.95 2.65 -7.40
N ARG A 114 -8.11 2.93 -6.79
CA ARG A 114 -8.22 3.27 -5.37
C ARG A 114 -9.39 2.51 -4.74
N LEU A 115 -9.13 1.89 -3.60
CA LEU A 115 -10.16 1.30 -2.75
C LEU A 115 -10.47 2.26 -1.60
N GLN A 116 -11.76 2.47 -1.32
CA GLN A 116 -12.21 3.37 -0.27
C GLN A 116 -13.42 2.76 0.44
N GLU A 117 -13.42 2.81 1.78
CA GLU A 117 -14.61 2.51 2.57
C GLU A 117 -15.58 3.68 2.51
N ALA A 118 -16.85 3.39 2.24
CA ALA A 118 -17.88 4.41 2.11
C ALA A 118 -19.21 3.92 2.68
N LEU A 119 -19.90 4.80 3.42
CA LEU A 119 -21.28 4.55 3.80
C LEU A 119 -22.18 4.91 2.62
N VAL A 120 -22.98 3.95 2.15
CA VAL A 120 -23.86 4.12 0.98
C VAL A 120 -25.30 4.32 1.46
N LEU A 121 -25.93 5.41 1.04
CA LEU A 121 -27.36 5.65 1.23
C LEU A 121 -28.12 5.28 -0.05
N ARG A 122 -29.01 4.30 0.07
CA ARG A 122 -29.96 3.92 -0.99
C ARG A 122 -31.34 4.47 -0.66
N LEU A 123 -31.94 5.19 -1.60
CA LEU A 123 -33.27 5.77 -1.45
C LEU A 123 -34.29 5.03 -2.33
N GLY A 124 -35.56 5.06 -1.93
CA GLY A 124 -36.64 4.38 -2.66
C GLY A 124 -36.93 4.96 -4.04
N SER A 125 -36.54 6.22 -4.29
CA SER A 125 -36.66 6.84 -5.62
C SER A 125 -35.68 8.01 -5.84
N PRO A 126 -35.39 8.37 -7.11
CA PRO A 126 -34.54 9.52 -7.44
C PRO A 126 -35.07 10.85 -6.91
N GLN A 127 -36.38 11.00 -6.78
CA GLN A 127 -37.02 12.22 -6.30
C GLN A 127 -36.66 12.50 -4.82
N ILE A 128 -36.54 11.45 -4.01
CA ILE A 128 -36.12 11.60 -2.61
C ILE A 128 -34.68 12.09 -2.53
N LEU A 129 -33.78 11.58 -3.39
CA LEU A 129 -32.39 12.06 -3.45
C LEU A 129 -32.33 13.54 -3.86
N GLN A 130 -33.16 13.96 -4.81
CA GLN A 130 -33.25 15.35 -5.23
C GLN A 130 -33.75 16.25 -4.08
N ALA A 131 -34.81 15.85 -3.37
CA ALA A 131 -35.30 16.58 -2.20
C ALA A 131 -34.22 16.67 -1.11
N LEU A 132 -33.50 15.58 -0.85
CA LEU A 132 -32.42 15.52 0.14
C LEU A 132 -31.26 16.46 -0.22
N ARG A 133 -30.91 16.58 -1.51
CA ARG A 133 -29.90 17.53 -2.01
C ARG A 133 -30.30 19.00 -1.86
N SER A 134 -31.60 19.30 -1.86
CA SER A 134 -32.12 20.64 -1.58
C SER A 134 -32.27 20.94 -0.08
N SER A 135 -32.00 19.95 0.78
CA SER A 135 -32.16 20.05 2.23
C SER A 135 -30.83 20.39 2.94
N ARG A 136 -30.90 20.54 4.27
CA ARG A 136 -29.71 20.71 5.12
C ARG A 136 -28.74 19.52 5.07
N ALA A 137 -29.20 18.34 4.63
CA ALA A 137 -28.39 17.13 4.50
C ALA A 137 -27.38 17.17 3.34
N ALA A 138 -27.54 18.07 2.37
CA ALA A 138 -26.67 18.17 1.20
C ALA A 138 -25.17 18.22 1.55
N ARG A 139 -24.82 18.92 2.64
CA ARG A 139 -23.44 19.04 3.14
C ARG A 139 -22.81 17.71 3.57
N PHE A 140 -23.63 16.69 3.86
CA PHE A 140 -23.24 15.37 4.31
C PHE A 140 -23.20 14.34 3.17
N LEU A 141 -23.64 14.71 1.97
CA LEU A 141 -23.60 13.84 0.80
C LEU A 141 -22.23 13.95 0.12
N GLY A 142 -21.74 12.83 -0.39
CA GLY A 142 -20.57 12.71 -1.25
C GLY A 142 -20.98 12.42 -2.69
N ASP A 143 -20.17 11.64 -3.38
CA ASP A 143 -20.38 11.35 -4.80
C ASP A 143 -21.63 10.47 -5.03
N PRO A 144 -22.42 10.75 -6.08
CA PRO A 144 -23.50 9.88 -6.49
C PRO A 144 -22.99 8.57 -7.05
N LEU A 145 -23.64 7.47 -6.68
CA LEU A 145 -23.39 6.12 -7.24
C LEU A 145 -24.49 5.68 -8.20
N GLY A 146 -25.52 6.51 -8.39
CA GLY A 146 -26.65 6.25 -9.27
C GLY A 146 -27.76 7.30 -9.10
N PRO A 147 -28.93 7.08 -9.74
CA PRO A 147 -30.02 8.05 -9.71
C PRO A 147 -30.71 8.15 -8.33
N ALA A 148 -30.64 7.11 -7.49
CA ALA A 148 -31.22 7.08 -6.15
C ALA A 148 -30.22 6.58 -5.07
N THR A 149 -28.92 6.62 -5.37
CA THR A 149 -27.87 6.10 -4.49
C THR A 149 -26.73 7.11 -4.39
N VAL A 150 -26.27 7.39 -3.16
CA VAL A 150 -25.23 8.39 -2.91
C VAL A 150 -24.34 7.97 -1.76
N ILE A 151 -23.06 8.35 -1.81
CA ILE A 151 -22.15 8.21 -0.68
C ILE A 151 -22.53 9.21 0.42
N VAL A 152 -22.45 8.79 1.67
CA VAL A 152 -22.58 9.64 2.85
C VAL A 152 -21.20 9.87 3.45
N LYS A 153 -20.90 11.12 3.80
CA LYS A 153 -19.63 11.48 4.43
C LYS A 153 -19.43 10.70 5.74
N PRO A 154 -18.18 10.31 6.07
CA PRO A 154 -17.89 9.56 7.28
C PRO A 154 -18.50 10.20 8.55
N GLY A 155 -19.12 9.39 9.40
CA GLY A 155 -19.75 9.83 10.65
C GLY A 155 -21.08 10.59 10.51
N ALA A 156 -21.56 10.84 9.29
CA ALA A 156 -22.80 11.62 9.09
C ALA A 156 -24.07 10.76 8.96
N GLY A 157 -23.98 9.43 8.90
CA GLY A 157 -25.12 8.53 8.65
C GLY A 157 -26.34 8.78 9.54
N LYS A 158 -26.15 8.80 10.87
CA LYS A 158 -27.25 9.04 11.83
C LYS A 158 -27.90 10.42 11.64
N LYS A 159 -27.11 11.44 11.30
CA LYS A 159 -27.60 12.80 11.05
C LYS A 159 -28.45 12.85 9.78
N VAL A 160 -28.03 12.13 8.73
CA VAL A 160 -28.78 12.04 7.47
C VAL A 160 -30.12 11.32 7.70
N LEU A 161 -30.15 10.23 8.46
CA LEU A 161 -31.40 9.54 8.81
C LEU A 161 -32.35 10.44 9.63
N ALA A 162 -31.82 11.22 10.57
CA ALA A 162 -32.63 12.17 11.34
C ALA A 162 -33.27 13.23 10.42
N ILE A 163 -32.51 13.80 9.47
CA ILE A 163 -33.03 14.79 8.51
C ILE A 163 -34.07 14.14 7.57
N LEU A 164 -33.82 12.91 7.11
CA LEU A 164 -34.80 12.17 6.32
C LEU A 164 -36.11 11.97 7.11
N THR A 165 -36.01 11.66 8.40
CA THR A 165 -37.18 11.51 9.29
C THR A 165 -37.94 12.83 9.41
N GLU A 166 -37.25 13.96 9.59
CA GLU A 166 -37.85 15.30 9.58
C GLU A 166 -38.55 15.63 8.25
N MET A 167 -38.06 15.07 7.14
CA MET A 167 -38.67 15.18 5.80
C MET A 167 -39.80 14.16 5.54
N GLY A 168 -40.14 13.31 6.51
CA GLY A 168 -41.19 12.31 6.40
C GLY A 168 -40.74 10.96 5.82
N TYR A 169 -39.43 10.71 5.73
CA TYR A 169 -38.85 9.45 5.26
C TYR A 169 -38.18 8.70 6.41
N LEU A 170 -38.71 7.53 6.75
CA LEU A 170 -38.06 6.63 7.71
C LEU A 170 -37.00 5.79 6.99
N GLY A 171 -35.84 5.64 7.63
CA GLY A 171 -34.75 4.82 7.12
C GLY A 171 -33.99 4.15 8.25
N GLU A 172 -33.28 3.09 7.92
CA GLU A 172 -32.53 2.24 8.84
C GLU A 172 -31.07 2.10 8.38
N PHE A 173 -30.21 1.65 9.28
CA PHE A 173 -28.91 1.12 8.88
C PHE A 173 -29.11 -0.33 8.46
N GLY A 174 -28.74 -0.67 7.22
CA GLY A 174 -28.69 -2.06 6.80
C GLY A 174 -27.65 -2.83 7.62
N GLU A 175 -27.94 -4.10 7.90
CA GLU A 175 -26.96 -5.07 8.39
C GLU A 175 -25.90 -5.41 7.33
#